data_AF-A0AAD5KV11-F1
#
_entry.id   AF-A0AAD5KV11-F1
#
_cell.length_a   1.000
_cell.length_b   1.000
_cell.length_c   1.000
_cell.angle_alpha   90.00
_cell.angle_beta   90.00
_cell.angle_gamma   90.00
#
_symmetry.space_group_name_H-M   'P 1'
#
loop_
_entity.id
_entity.type
_entity.pdbx_description
1 polymer ?
#
loop_
_entity_poly.entity_id
_entity_poly.type
_entity_poly.pdbx_seq_one_letter_code
_entity_poly.pdbx_strand_id
1 'polypeptide(L)'
;MDAISTVFGLKAQLVPAIISNLNLDLPELRLFLSRLSFMPTLVSGIPWGSPQNLGKVEMASWKESWEDINRKFARNEEKADWQETSFQVFLSEGREYFANKKAFEDLIPLIISKIKSTPLNELFAYQIHSERYLELIEIKSANEIYSYFTAGKDPHFKTFKSKKFILTWIKEFFDQANVLVQSQFMALFHKIFYHSYYIENQRIILFLKGFYGFEEAQKAFRVVMDKIPEELKSLYQAYPTFFGTETSSAMILSPFEVLQFFLESGILPKGILGLEQFAKQLVDLKSEDLKKIRILIHANLQSERGRQHFQKLAPYLDETWFLDLIHPKLSKDIVEFTDFLRSKARLNFLEDLRITQKTDRLGWIASKWARSSVNVKNPLEILLGLLEKWIDWIDPELLVEIFETNKKLPSLFVMLKNSSSKLKKILEEESTEEEKEEKKIIPIELEPVDYGEGVSIANAGLVLFWPFYGRFFNALGMIGREGMKGEEIRERAIQLLQYIATGSTQFEEWDLTLNKILCGAAPDFPVGTKIELTDEEEELCNK
;
A
#
# COMPACT_ATOMS: atom_id res chain seq x y z
N MET A 1 2.48 7.10 -24.74
CA MET A 1 3.54 6.25 -24.18
C MET A 1 4.76 7.02 -23.69
N ASP A 2 4.75 8.37 -23.60
CA ASP A 2 5.95 9.14 -23.21
C ASP A 2 5.61 10.26 -22.22
N ALA A 3 5.46 9.90 -20.96
CA ALA A 3 5.59 10.83 -19.82
C ALA A 3 6.71 10.37 -18.87
N ILE A 4 6.94 9.05 -18.80
CA ILE A 4 7.99 8.44 -17.97
C ILE A 4 9.37 8.57 -18.64
N SER A 5 9.48 8.55 -19.97
CA SER A 5 10.77 8.76 -20.66
C SER A 5 11.24 10.23 -20.58
N THR A 6 10.31 11.19 -20.52
CA THR A 6 10.57 12.64 -20.51
C THR A 6 11.08 13.15 -19.16
N VAL A 7 10.62 12.56 -18.04
CA VAL A 7 11.10 12.89 -16.67
C VAL A 7 12.53 12.38 -16.44
N PHE A 8 12.89 11.21 -16.98
CA PHE A 8 14.26 10.71 -16.94
C PHE A 8 15.21 11.53 -17.83
N GLY A 9 14.73 12.05 -18.97
CA GLY A 9 15.50 12.91 -19.86
C GLY A 9 15.90 14.25 -19.24
N LEU A 10 15.01 14.91 -18.49
CA LEU A 10 15.28 16.19 -17.80
C LEU A 10 16.23 16.02 -16.60
N LYS A 11 16.09 14.95 -15.81
CA LYS A 11 17.04 14.60 -14.74
C LYS A 11 18.44 14.31 -15.28
N ALA A 12 18.56 13.74 -16.48
CA ALA A 12 19.84 13.46 -17.13
C ALA A 12 20.56 14.73 -17.63
N GLN A 13 19.84 15.84 -17.85
CA GLN A 13 20.36 17.10 -18.39
C GLN A 13 20.62 18.20 -17.33
N LEU A 14 19.92 18.16 -16.19
CA LEU A 14 20.10 19.13 -15.11
C LEU A 14 21.41 18.93 -14.32
N VAL A 15 21.78 17.67 -14.13
CA VAL A 15 22.94 17.34 -13.31
C VAL A 15 24.31 17.54 -13.98
N PRO A 16 24.50 17.36 -15.30
CA PRO A 16 25.73 17.81 -15.97
C PRO A 16 25.97 19.32 -15.80
N ALA A 17 24.91 20.14 -15.76
CA ALA A 17 25.03 21.59 -15.57
C ALA A 17 25.46 21.98 -14.14
N ILE A 18 25.08 21.18 -13.12
CA ILE A 18 25.52 21.35 -11.73
C ILE A 18 26.99 20.91 -11.56
N ILE A 19 27.35 19.77 -12.14
CA ILE A 19 28.73 19.22 -12.19
C ILE A 19 29.68 20.21 -12.86
N SER A 20 29.29 20.80 -14.00
CA SER A 20 30.06 21.80 -14.73
C SER A 20 30.29 23.11 -13.96
N ASN A 21 29.40 23.47 -13.03
CA ASN A 21 29.53 24.69 -12.22
C ASN A 21 30.31 24.48 -10.92
N LEU A 22 30.49 23.23 -10.48
CA LEU A 22 31.27 22.86 -9.29
C LEU A 22 32.73 22.48 -9.63
N ASN A 23 33.10 22.50 -10.92
CA ASN A 23 34.42 22.07 -11.40
C ASN A 23 34.83 20.66 -10.91
N LEU A 24 33.84 19.81 -10.65
CA LEU A 24 34.01 18.46 -10.13
C LEU A 24 33.44 17.48 -11.16
N ASP A 25 34.31 16.68 -11.76
CA ASP A 25 33.96 15.77 -12.84
C ASP A 25 33.67 14.37 -12.26
N LEU A 26 32.51 14.20 -11.61
CA LEU A 26 32.13 12.93 -10.97
C LEU A 26 30.66 12.57 -11.25
N PRO A 27 30.39 11.52 -12.05
CA PRO A 27 29.06 10.96 -12.30
C PRO A 27 28.33 10.54 -11.02
N GLU A 28 29.06 10.32 -9.93
CA GLU A 28 28.51 9.85 -8.68
C GLU A 28 27.69 10.95 -7.95
N LEU A 29 28.08 12.23 -7.89
CA LEU A 29 27.30 13.23 -7.11
C LEU A 29 25.83 13.38 -7.55
N ARG A 30 25.57 13.00 -8.80
CA ARG A 30 24.29 13.01 -9.50
C ARG A 30 23.22 12.10 -8.89
N LEU A 31 23.62 10.95 -8.35
CA LEU A 31 22.70 9.99 -7.74
C LEU A 31 22.43 10.32 -6.26
N PHE A 32 23.43 10.88 -5.57
CA PHE A 32 23.37 11.28 -4.17
C PHE A 32 22.36 12.43 -3.95
N LEU A 33 22.43 13.48 -4.77
CA LEU A 33 21.50 14.61 -4.73
C LEU A 33 20.06 14.19 -5.08
N SER A 34 19.88 13.20 -5.97
CA SER A 34 18.55 12.70 -6.33
C SER A 34 17.81 11.93 -5.23
N ARG A 35 18.52 11.53 -4.15
CA ARG A 35 17.97 10.70 -3.06
C ARG A 35 17.87 11.44 -1.72
N LEU A 36 18.43 12.65 -1.62
CA LEU A 36 18.25 13.54 -0.46
C LEU A 36 16.79 14.03 -0.29
N SER A 37 15.97 13.94 -1.33
CA SER A 37 14.53 14.22 -1.28
C SER A 37 13.76 13.29 -0.32
N PHE A 38 14.35 12.16 0.12
CA PHE A 38 13.73 11.19 1.03
C PHE A 38 14.22 11.31 2.48
N MET A 39 14.97 12.37 2.84
CA MET A 39 15.48 12.59 4.20
C MET A 39 14.96 13.92 4.80
N PRO A 40 13.70 13.99 5.28
CA PRO A 40 13.13 15.23 5.83
C PRO A 40 13.88 15.74 7.07
N THR A 41 14.51 14.85 7.83
CA THR A 41 15.17 15.14 9.10
C THR A 41 16.61 15.64 8.96
N LEU A 42 17.24 15.48 7.80
CA LEU A 42 18.56 16.05 7.50
C LEU A 42 18.47 17.47 6.94
N VAL A 43 17.29 17.89 6.50
CA VAL A 43 17.00 19.17 5.85
C VAL A 43 15.86 19.88 6.59
N SER A 44 16.01 20.07 7.89
CA SER A 44 15.05 20.89 8.66
C SER A 44 15.25 22.36 8.32
N GLY A 45 14.32 22.96 7.55
CA GLY A 45 14.29 24.41 7.31
C GLY A 45 13.88 24.91 5.91
N ILE A 46 13.42 24.03 5.01
CA ILE A 46 13.09 24.39 3.62
C ILE A 46 11.55 24.36 3.41
N PRO A 47 10.87 25.51 3.21
CA PRO A 47 9.42 25.57 3.00
C PRO A 47 9.00 25.32 1.55
N TRP A 48 8.28 24.21 1.32
CA TRP A 48 7.68 23.89 0.02
C TRP A 48 6.36 24.68 -0.19
N GLY A 49 6.29 25.55 -1.20
CA GLY A 49 5.13 26.41 -1.50
C GLY A 49 4.64 26.34 -2.95
N SER A 50 3.34 26.55 -3.16
CA SER A 50 2.59 26.37 -4.42
C SER A 50 2.75 27.54 -5.43
N PRO A 51 2.64 27.31 -6.76
CA PRO A 51 2.97 28.25 -7.86
C PRO A 51 2.21 29.58 -7.95
N GLN A 52 1.18 29.80 -7.15
CA GLN A 52 0.20 30.86 -7.38
C GLN A 52 0.68 32.27 -6.96
N ASN A 53 1.89 32.38 -6.42
CA ASN A 53 2.36 33.54 -5.66
C ASN A 53 3.44 34.39 -6.36
N LEU A 54 3.54 34.38 -7.69
CA LEU A 54 4.68 35.00 -8.39
C LEU A 54 4.33 36.24 -9.20
N GLY A 55 5.15 37.28 -9.05
CA GLY A 55 4.98 38.57 -9.69
C GLY A 55 5.51 38.62 -11.12
N LYS A 56 4.94 39.50 -11.96
CA LYS A 56 5.31 39.68 -13.38
C LYS A 56 6.78 40.08 -13.60
N VAL A 57 7.41 40.75 -12.64
CA VAL A 57 8.80 41.24 -12.74
C VAL A 57 9.81 40.08 -12.64
N GLU A 58 9.55 39.12 -11.76
CA GLU A 58 10.40 37.93 -11.57
C GLU A 58 10.34 36.99 -12.78
N MET A 59 9.23 37.03 -13.51
CA MET A 59 9.02 36.29 -14.75
C MET A 59 9.88 36.83 -15.91
N ALA A 60 10.13 38.14 -15.96
CA ALA A 60 10.91 38.78 -17.02
C ALA A 60 12.43 38.52 -16.89
N SER A 61 13.01 38.69 -15.70
CA SER A 61 14.44 38.39 -15.46
C SER A 61 14.78 36.92 -15.63
N TRP A 62 13.83 36.02 -15.35
CA TRP A 62 14.01 34.59 -15.59
C TRP A 62 14.10 34.27 -17.09
N LYS A 63 13.23 34.86 -17.90
CA LYS A 63 13.20 34.63 -19.36
C LYS A 63 14.53 35.03 -20.01
N GLU A 64 15.08 36.16 -19.60
CA GLU A 64 16.36 36.69 -20.09
C GLU A 64 17.55 35.78 -19.71
N SER A 65 17.56 35.26 -18.48
CA SER A 65 18.63 34.35 -17.99
C SER A 65 18.56 32.95 -18.61
N TRP A 66 17.35 32.46 -18.88
CA TRP A 66 17.12 31.17 -19.53
C TRP A 66 17.53 31.19 -21.01
N GLU A 67 17.21 32.29 -21.73
CA GLU A 67 17.59 32.51 -23.12
C GLU A 67 19.12 32.58 -23.30
N ASP A 68 19.86 33.09 -22.30
CA ASP A 68 21.32 33.19 -22.36
C ASP A 68 22.02 31.83 -22.19
N ILE A 69 21.50 30.97 -21.30
CA ILE A 69 22.04 29.63 -21.02
C ILE A 69 21.74 28.64 -22.16
N ASN A 70 20.52 28.70 -22.72
CA ASN A 70 20.04 27.70 -23.67
C ASN A 70 20.21 28.11 -25.14
N ARG A 71 20.80 29.28 -25.41
CA ARG A 71 21.06 29.82 -26.76
C ARG A 71 21.79 28.85 -27.72
N LYS A 72 22.50 27.85 -27.19
CA LYS A 72 23.23 26.83 -27.97
C LYS A 72 22.48 25.51 -28.18
N PHE A 73 21.40 25.25 -27.44
CA PHE A 73 20.66 23.98 -27.44
C PHE A 73 19.25 24.10 -28.04
N ALA A 74 18.79 25.31 -28.35
CA ALA A 74 17.52 25.57 -28.99
C ALA A 74 17.53 25.12 -30.46
N ARG A 75 16.94 23.95 -30.76
CA ARG A 75 16.75 23.49 -32.14
C ARG A 75 15.31 23.46 -32.63
N ASN A 76 14.32 23.83 -31.83
CA ASN A 76 12.95 24.07 -32.28
C ASN A 76 12.17 24.85 -31.22
N GLU A 77 11.89 26.13 -31.49
CA GLU A 77 11.43 27.11 -30.49
C GLU A 77 9.90 27.25 -30.35
N GLU A 78 9.06 26.57 -31.13
CA GLU A 78 7.65 27.00 -31.27
C GLU A 78 6.56 26.03 -30.76
N LYS A 79 6.84 25.23 -29.72
CA LYS A 79 5.75 24.52 -29.03
C LYS A 79 5.54 25.08 -27.63
N ALA A 80 4.44 25.80 -27.47
CA ALA A 80 3.95 26.31 -26.17
C ALA A 80 3.95 25.23 -25.08
N ASP A 81 3.67 23.97 -25.45
CA ASP A 81 3.71 22.82 -24.55
C ASP A 81 5.09 22.56 -23.93
N TRP A 82 6.18 22.85 -24.65
CA TRP A 82 7.54 22.61 -24.16
C TRP A 82 7.98 23.71 -23.18
N GLN A 83 7.57 24.95 -23.44
CA GLN A 83 7.82 26.09 -22.57
C GLN A 83 6.99 25.98 -21.28
N GLU A 84 5.73 25.59 -21.38
CA GLU A 84 4.83 25.31 -20.24
C GLU A 84 5.37 24.16 -19.38
N THR A 85 5.79 23.04 -19.98
CA THR A 85 6.30 21.88 -19.23
C THR A 85 7.63 22.19 -18.52
N SER A 86 8.51 22.96 -19.17
CA SER A 86 9.78 23.41 -18.56
C SER A 86 9.54 24.40 -17.41
N PHE A 87 8.53 25.26 -17.55
CA PHE A 87 8.09 26.19 -16.51
C PHE A 87 7.48 25.45 -15.30
N GLN A 88 6.67 24.42 -15.52
CA GLN A 88 6.10 23.58 -14.45
C GLN A 88 7.18 22.78 -13.70
N VAL A 89 8.17 22.23 -14.41
CA VAL A 89 9.29 21.51 -13.77
C VAL A 89 10.18 22.46 -12.97
N PHE A 90 10.49 23.65 -13.53
CA PHE A 90 11.22 24.72 -12.83
C PHE A 90 10.48 25.23 -11.57
N LEU A 91 9.16 25.38 -11.65
CA LEU A 91 8.29 25.74 -10.53
C LEU A 91 8.29 24.69 -9.42
N SER A 92 8.35 23.39 -9.78
CA SER A 92 8.29 22.29 -8.83
C SER A 92 9.61 21.96 -8.12
N GLU A 93 10.77 22.14 -8.78
CA GLU A 93 12.05 21.63 -8.25
C GLU A 93 13.22 22.64 -8.24
N GLY A 94 13.06 23.86 -8.77
CA GLY A 94 14.19 24.76 -9.06
C GLY A 94 14.35 26.01 -8.18
N ARG A 95 13.30 26.45 -7.45
CA ARG A 95 13.28 27.80 -6.85
C ARG A 95 14.20 27.98 -5.65
N GLU A 96 14.29 27.01 -4.75
CA GLU A 96 15.09 27.18 -3.53
C GLU A 96 16.60 26.94 -3.74
N TYR A 97 16.97 26.13 -4.74
CA TYR A 97 18.38 25.88 -5.06
C TYR A 97 19.09 27.15 -5.55
N PHE A 98 18.46 27.93 -6.43
CA PHE A 98 19.05 29.18 -6.95
C PHE A 98 18.98 30.34 -5.96
N ALA A 99 17.96 30.38 -5.10
CA ALA A 99 17.85 31.42 -4.06
C ALA A 99 18.93 31.28 -2.97
N ASN A 100 19.44 30.08 -2.72
CA ASN A 100 20.28 29.76 -1.56
C ASN A 100 21.56 28.96 -1.87
N LYS A 101 22.12 29.08 -3.08
CA LYS A 101 23.36 28.39 -3.49
C LYS A 101 24.49 28.49 -2.45
N LYS A 102 24.69 29.67 -1.87
CA LYS A 102 25.69 29.93 -0.83
C LYS A 102 25.38 29.19 0.48
N ALA A 103 24.11 29.16 0.90
CA ALA A 103 23.69 28.43 2.09
C ALA A 103 23.83 26.90 1.94
N PHE A 104 23.69 26.37 0.70
CA PHE A 104 23.92 24.95 0.42
C PHE A 104 25.41 24.60 0.41
N GLU A 105 26.25 25.46 -0.16
CA GLU A 105 27.72 25.35 -0.07
C GLU A 105 28.20 25.41 1.39
N ASP A 106 27.58 26.26 2.23
CA ASP A 106 27.85 26.35 3.68
C ASP A 106 27.35 25.13 4.47
N LEU A 107 26.38 24.37 3.95
CA LEU A 107 25.84 23.14 4.55
C LEU A 107 26.70 21.91 4.29
N ILE A 108 27.50 21.88 3.22
CA ILE A 108 28.35 20.73 2.86
C ILE A 108 29.33 20.38 4.00
N PRO A 109 30.07 21.34 4.60
CA PRO A 109 30.90 21.07 5.78
C PRO A 109 30.12 20.52 6.97
N LEU A 110 28.87 20.98 7.17
CA LEU A 110 27.99 20.51 8.25
C LEU A 110 27.56 19.05 8.02
N ILE A 111 27.21 18.69 6.78
CA ILE A 111 26.85 17.33 6.38
C ILE A 111 28.05 16.39 6.52
N ILE A 112 29.23 16.80 6.05
CA ILE A 112 30.47 16.03 6.22
C ILE A 112 30.78 15.83 7.70
N SER A 113 30.65 16.89 8.52
CA SER A 113 30.83 16.82 9.98
C SER A 113 29.84 15.85 10.64
N LYS A 114 28.57 15.85 10.19
CA LYS A 114 27.53 14.96 10.69
C LYS A 114 27.75 13.50 10.28
N ILE A 115 28.19 13.24 9.04
CA ILE A 115 28.57 11.89 8.60
C ILE A 115 29.78 11.41 9.40
N LYS A 116 30.77 12.27 9.65
CA LYS A 116 31.93 11.96 10.50
C LYS A 116 31.54 11.61 11.94
N SER A 117 30.52 12.24 12.51
CA SER A 117 30.08 11.94 13.88
C SER A 117 29.06 10.79 13.97
N THR A 118 28.41 10.42 12.87
CA THR A 118 27.40 9.34 12.85
C THR A 118 28.06 7.95 12.93
N PRO A 119 27.54 7.03 13.77
CA PRO A 119 28.00 5.64 13.82
C PRO A 119 27.78 4.85 12.52
N LEU A 120 28.70 3.96 12.16
CA LEU A 120 28.63 3.17 10.92
C LEU A 120 27.41 2.25 10.83
N ASN A 121 26.91 1.71 11.95
CA ASN A 121 25.67 0.90 11.98
C ASN A 121 24.43 1.71 11.58
N GLU A 122 24.39 3.00 11.97
CA GLU A 122 23.31 3.90 11.56
C GLU A 122 23.48 4.25 10.08
N LEU A 123 24.72 4.52 9.63
CA LEU A 123 25.01 4.74 8.21
C LEU A 123 24.59 3.55 7.33
N PHE A 124 24.88 2.32 7.75
CA PHE A 124 24.47 1.09 7.04
C PHE A 124 22.97 0.80 7.11
N ALA A 125 22.22 1.39 8.04
CA ALA A 125 20.75 1.29 8.01
C ALA A 125 20.14 2.09 6.84
N TYR A 126 20.91 3.03 6.26
CA TYR A 126 20.51 3.73 5.05
C TYR A 126 20.91 2.94 3.80
N GLN A 127 20.10 3.05 2.73
CA GLN A 127 20.29 2.34 1.46
C GLN A 127 21.44 2.96 0.64
N ILE A 128 22.66 2.91 1.18
CA ILE A 128 23.87 3.42 0.56
C ILE A 128 24.17 2.58 -0.68
N HIS A 129 24.28 3.24 -1.84
CA HIS A 129 24.62 2.55 -3.09
C HIS A 129 26.07 2.03 -3.01
N SER A 130 26.34 0.87 -3.61
CA SER A 130 27.65 0.19 -3.52
C SER A 130 28.83 1.05 -3.96
N GLU A 131 28.61 1.98 -4.89
CA GLU A 131 29.63 2.91 -5.41
C GLU A 131 30.01 4.02 -4.41
N ARG A 132 29.21 4.25 -3.36
CA ARG A 132 29.43 5.28 -2.33
C ARG A 132 30.37 4.85 -1.21
N TYR A 133 30.68 3.57 -1.12
CA TYR A 133 31.58 3.08 -0.09
C TYR A 133 33.01 3.60 -0.27
N LEU A 134 33.38 4.02 -1.49
CA LEU A 134 34.63 4.73 -1.76
C LEU A 134 34.69 6.07 -1.01
N GLU A 135 33.70 6.93 -1.25
CA GLU A 135 33.55 8.23 -0.58
C GLU A 135 33.43 8.07 0.94
N LEU A 136 32.72 7.02 1.40
CA LEU A 136 32.59 6.74 2.82
C LEU A 136 33.93 6.34 3.45
N ILE A 137 34.79 5.58 2.79
CA ILE A 137 36.13 5.23 3.29
C ILE A 137 37.06 6.46 3.36
N GLU A 138 36.85 7.44 2.48
CA GLU A 138 37.60 8.70 2.52
C GLU A 138 37.16 9.60 3.69
N ILE A 139 35.87 9.57 4.05
CA ILE A 139 35.31 10.33 5.18
C ILE A 139 35.55 9.62 6.53
N LYS A 140 35.39 8.30 6.54
CA LYS A 140 35.57 7.37 7.67
C LYS A 140 36.77 6.50 7.32
N SER A 141 37.95 6.82 7.86
CA SER A 141 39.19 6.13 7.48
C SER A 141 39.06 4.60 7.47
N ALA A 142 39.81 3.93 6.60
CA ALA A 142 39.85 2.47 6.52
C ALA A 142 40.06 1.81 7.90
N ASN A 143 40.88 2.42 8.77
CA ASN A 143 41.12 1.95 10.14
C ASN A 143 39.88 2.02 11.04
N GLU A 144 39.05 3.06 10.91
CA GLU A 144 37.80 3.21 11.66
C GLU A 144 36.78 2.15 11.21
N ILE A 145 36.68 1.91 9.91
CA ILE A 145 35.81 0.91 9.30
C ILE A 145 36.26 -0.51 9.68
N TYR A 146 37.55 -0.80 9.57
CA TYR A 146 38.13 -2.05 10.03
C TYR A 146 37.88 -2.29 11.53
N SER A 147 38.07 -1.25 12.36
CA SER A 147 37.82 -1.33 13.81
C SER A 147 36.35 -1.58 14.12
N TYR A 148 35.43 -1.06 13.31
CA TYR A 148 34.00 -1.32 13.45
C TYR A 148 33.64 -2.79 13.23
N PHE A 149 34.20 -3.41 12.18
CA PHE A 149 34.00 -4.82 11.89
C PHE A 149 34.66 -5.73 12.94
N THR A 150 35.89 -5.43 13.35
CA THR A 150 36.64 -6.28 14.29
C THR A 150 36.25 -6.10 15.76
N ALA A 151 35.75 -4.93 16.18
CA ALA A 151 35.13 -4.76 17.48
C ALA A 151 33.74 -5.43 17.58
N GLY A 152 33.19 -5.91 16.45
CA GLY A 152 31.86 -6.49 16.34
C GLY A 152 30.77 -5.57 16.90
N LYS A 153 30.85 -4.30 16.52
CA LYS A 153 29.85 -3.27 16.87
C LYS A 153 28.59 -3.38 16.01
N ASP A 154 28.72 -3.97 14.83
CA ASP A 154 27.62 -4.28 13.91
C ASP A 154 26.78 -5.48 14.41
N PRO A 155 25.44 -5.41 14.37
CA PRO A 155 24.55 -6.49 14.80
C PRO A 155 24.79 -7.83 14.09
N HIS A 156 25.12 -7.82 12.80
CA HIS A 156 25.36 -9.01 11.98
C HIS A 156 26.79 -9.55 12.13
N PHE A 157 27.74 -8.70 12.50
CA PHE A 157 29.14 -9.10 12.75
C PHE A 157 29.38 -9.63 14.18
N LYS A 158 28.42 -9.47 15.10
CA LYS A 158 28.46 -10.13 16.42
C LYS A 158 28.67 -11.64 16.29
N THR A 159 28.09 -12.26 15.27
CA THR A 159 28.18 -13.70 14.98
C THR A 159 29.60 -14.14 14.66
N PHE A 160 30.46 -13.23 14.18
CA PHE A 160 31.87 -13.50 13.91
C PHE A 160 32.80 -13.27 15.11
N LYS A 161 32.34 -12.71 16.23
CA LYS A 161 33.20 -12.40 17.41
C LYS A 161 33.94 -13.62 17.96
N SER A 162 33.33 -14.80 17.92
CA SER A 162 33.94 -16.06 18.37
C SER A 162 34.72 -16.80 17.28
N LYS A 163 34.78 -16.26 16.06
CA LYS A 163 35.40 -16.88 14.89
C LYS A 163 36.76 -16.27 14.60
N LYS A 164 37.77 -16.65 15.37
CA LYS A 164 39.14 -16.11 15.32
C LYS A 164 39.74 -16.13 13.91
N PHE A 165 39.52 -17.20 13.15
CA PHE A 165 39.98 -17.31 11.77
C PHE A 165 39.42 -16.19 10.88
N ILE A 166 38.10 -15.99 10.88
CA ILE A 166 37.43 -15.00 10.01
C ILE A 166 37.88 -13.59 10.37
N LEU A 167 38.00 -13.27 11.66
CA LEU A 167 38.45 -11.95 12.11
C LEU A 167 39.90 -11.67 11.69
N THR A 168 40.77 -12.68 11.79
CA THR A 168 42.18 -12.54 11.39
C THR A 168 42.32 -12.46 9.87
N TRP A 169 41.46 -13.18 9.14
CA TRP A 169 41.40 -13.10 7.69
C TRP A 169 40.96 -11.73 7.19
N ILE A 170 39.89 -11.15 7.76
CA ILE A 170 39.44 -9.80 7.42
C ILE A 170 40.53 -8.77 7.76
N LYS A 171 41.22 -8.93 8.90
CA LYS A 171 42.35 -8.06 9.23
C LYS A 171 43.45 -8.09 8.18
N GLU A 172 43.95 -9.28 7.88
CA GLU A 172 45.02 -9.47 6.90
C GLU A 172 44.60 -8.96 5.51
N PHE A 173 43.31 -9.06 5.16
CA PHE A 173 42.76 -8.47 3.96
C PHE A 173 42.80 -6.93 3.98
N PHE A 174 42.33 -6.27 5.05
CA PHE A 174 42.34 -4.81 5.14
C PHE A 174 43.76 -4.23 5.15
N ASP A 175 44.73 -4.96 5.72
CA ASP A 175 46.14 -4.57 5.73
C ASP A 175 46.77 -4.59 4.31
N GLN A 176 46.24 -5.42 3.40
CA GLN A 176 46.79 -5.63 2.05
C GLN A 176 45.96 -5.00 0.92
N ALA A 177 44.64 -4.84 1.12
CA ALA A 177 43.72 -4.36 0.10
C ALA A 177 43.81 -2.84 -0.10
N ASN A 178 43.72 -2.40 -1.36
CA ASN A 178 43.60 -0.97 -1.68
C ASN A 178 42.19 -0.43 -1.34
N VAL A 179 42.06 0.90 -1.32
CA VAL A 179 40.80 1.61 -0.94
C VAL A 179 39.60 1.16 -1.78
N LEU A 180 39.80 0.88 -3.07
CA LEU A 180 38.74 0.41 -3.96
C LEU A 180 38.26 -0.99 -3.60
N VAL A 181 39.17 -1.92 -3.32
CA VAL A 181 38.80 -3.29 -2.94
C VAL A 181 38.17 -3.32 -1.54
N GLN A 182 38.63 -2.46 -0.63
CA GLN A 182 37.98 -2.27 0.68
C GLN A 182 36.55 -1.74 0.54
N SER A 183 36.28 -0.84 -0.41
CA SER A 183 34.92 -0.34 -0.66
C SER A 183 34.00 -1.42 -1.24
N GLN A 184 34.54 -2.27 -2.12
CA GLN A 184 33.82 -3.44 -2.65
C GLN A 184 33.50 -4.46 -1.57
N PHE A 185 34.40 -4.68 -0.61
CA PHE A 185 34.12 -5.48 0.58
C PHE A 185 32.93 -4.92 1.36
N MET A 186 32.89 -3.61 1.61
CA MET A 186 31.77 -2.96 2.31
C MET A 186 30.47 -3.08 1.53
N ALA A 187 30.52 -2.88 0.21
CA ALA A 187 29.37 -3.06 -0.67
C ALA A 187 28.82 -4.48 -0.62
N LEU A 188 29.71 -5.48 -0.66
CA LEU A 188 29.35 -6.89 -0.54
C LEU A 188 28.71 -7.18 0.83
N PHE A 189 29.33 -6.70 1.90
CA PHE A 189 28.84 -6.86 3.25
C PHE A 189 27.43 -6.28 3.40
N HIS A 190 27.24 -5.02 3.03
CA HIS A 190 25.96 -4.35 3.14
C HIS A 190 24.87 -5.01 2.29
N LYS A 191 25.19 -5.32 1.03
CA LYS A 191 24.28 -6.03 0.11
C LYS A 191 23.77 -7.34 0.72
N ILE A 192 24.65 -8.10 1.38
CA ILE A 192 24.30 -9.41 1.92
C ILE A 192 23.61 -9.29 3.28
N PHE A 193 24.08 -8.44 4.19
CA PHE A 193 23.55 -8.43 5.55
C PHE A 193 22.35 -7.51 5.75
N TYR A 194 22.27 -6.41 5.00
CA TYR A 194 21.23 -5.38 5.14
C TYR A 194 20.18 -5.41 4.02
N HIS A 195 20.50 -5.96 2.84
CA HIS A 195 19.61 -5.97 1.67
C HIS A 195 19.19 -7.35 1.16
N SER A 196 19.70 -8.43 1.74
CA SER A 196 19.31 -9.78 1.34
C SER A 196 18.28 -10.39 2.29
N TYR A 197 17.38 -11.18 1.72
CA TYR A 197 16.34 -11.91 2.44
C TYR A 197 16.81 -13.28 2.96
N TYR A 198 18.12 -13.55 2.92
CA TYR A 198 18.69 -14.84 3.33
C TYR A 198 18.71 -14.96 4.87
N ILE A 199 18.48 -16.17 5.40
CA ILE A 199 18.67 -16.45 6.84
C ILE A 199 20.14 -16.29 7.24
N GLU A 200 20.42 -16.08 8.52
CA GLU A 200 21.74 -15.68 9.03
C GLU A 200 22.90 -16.56 8.56
N ASN A 201 22.79 -17.89 8.67
CA ASN A 201 23.84 -18.82 8.20
C ASN A 201 24.08 -18.72 6.68
N GLN A 202 23.04 -18.47 5.90
CA GLN A 202 23.15 -18.34 4.44
C GLN A 202 23.81 -17.03 4.05
N ARG A 203 23.47 -15.92 4.73
CA ARG A 203 24.16 -14.64 4.59
C ARG A 203 25.64 -14.80 4.87
N ILE A 204 26.00 -15.52 5.93
CA ILE A 204 27.41 -15.80 6.27
C ILE A 204 28.09 -16.59 5.15
N ILE A 205 27.51 -17.69 4.66
CA ILE A 205 28.12 -18.50 3.60
C ILE A 205 28.29 -17.70 2.29
N LEU A 206 27.26 -16.96 1.88
CA LEU A 206 27.31 -16.12 0.68
C LEU A 206 28.34 -15.01 0.81
N PHE A 207 28.43 -14.40 2.00
CA PHE A 207 29.43 -13.40 2.29
C PHE A 207 30.83 -13.99 2.24
N LEU A 208 31.10 -15.13 2.88
CA LEU A 208 32.41 -15.78 2.86
C LEU A 208 32.82 -16.17 1.43
N LYS A 209 31.89 -16.70 0.62
CA LYS A 209 32.13 -17.03 -0.80
C LYS A 209 32.43 -15.78 -1.63
N GLY A 210 31.63 -14.73 -1.46
CA GLY A 210 31.84 -13.45 -2.15
C GLY A 210 33.15 -12.78 -1.73
N PHE A 211 33.48 -12.85 -0.43
CA PHE A 211 34.70 -12.30 0.14
C PHE A 211 35.92 -13.04 -0.38
N TYR A 212 35.88 -14.38 -0.43
CA TYR A 212 36.92 -15.18 -1.07
C TYR A 212 37.06 -14.93 -2.58
N GLY A 213 36.09 -14.26 -3.21
CA GLY A 213 36.15 -13.86 -4.61
C GLY A 213 37.18 -12.75 -4.89
N PHE A 214 37.60 -11.97 -3.89
CA PHE A 214 38.64 -10.96 -4.05
C PHE A 214 40.03 -11.60 -4.04
N GLU A 215 40.92 -11.17 -4.94
CA GLU A 215 42.28 -11.72 -5.05
C GLU A 215 43.09 -11.46 -3.76
N GLU A 216 42.97 -10.26 -3.20
CA GLU A 216 43.58 -9.85 -1.93
C GLU A 216 43.04 -10.67 -0.77
N ALA A 217 41.75 -11.02 -0.79
CA ALA A 217 41.17 -11.89 0.23
C ALA A 217 41.71 -13.32 0.11
N GLN A 218 41.95 -13.84 -1.08
CA GLN A 218 42.57 -15.16 -1.25
C GLN A 218 44.02 -15.18 -0.75
N LYS A 219 44.79 -14.12 -1.02
CA LYS A 219 46.16 -13.97 -0.51
C LYS A 219 46.17 -13.91 1.02
N ALA A 220 45.31 -13.06 1.59
CA ALA A 220 45.12 -12.96 3.04
C ALA A 220 44.70 -14.30 3.66
N PHE A 221 43.80 -15.05 3.01
CA PHE A 221 43.35 -16.36 3.48
C PHE A 221 44.51 -17.34 3.61
N ARG A 222 45.41 -17.40 2.62
CA ARG A 222 46.60 -18.27 2.66
C ARG A 222 47.53 -17.89 3.81
N VAL A 223 47.81 -16.61 3.97
CA VAL A 223 48.63 -16.10 5.08
C VAL A 223 48.04 -16.48 6.44
N VAL A 224 46.72 -16.39 6.60
CA VAL A 224 46.05 -16.77 7.85
C VAL A 224 46.04 -18.28 8.06
N MET A 225 45.88 -19.09 7.00
CA MET A 225 46.02 -20.54 7.10
C MET A 225 47.40 -20.96 7.61
N ASP A 226 48.46 -20.28 7.17
CA ASP A 226 49.82 -20.57 7.63
C ASP A 226 50.04 -20.10 9.08
N LYS A 227 49.40 -19.00 9.50
CA LYS A 227 49.54 -18.43 10.85
C LYS A 227 48.75 -19.18 11.93
N ILE A 228 47.52 -19.61 11.64
CA ILE A 228 46.59 -20.24 12.61
C ILE A 228 45.85 -21.45 11.99
N PRO A 229 46.59 -22.48 11.54
CA PRO A 229 46.01 -23.66 10.88
C PRO A 229 45.02 -24.43 11.78
N GLU A 230 45.19 -24.37 13.10
CA GLU A 230 44.31 -25.01 14.07
C GLU A 230 42.86 -24.48 14.03
N GLU A 231 42.69 -23.18 13.73
CA GLU A 231 41.38 -22.53 13.64
C GLU A 231 40.64 -22.87 12.33
N LEU A 232 41.36 -23.35 11.31
CA LEU A 232 40.77 -23.76 10.03
C LEU A 232 39.79 -24.92 10.20
N LYS A 233 40.08 -25.85 11.12
CA LYS A 233 39.19 -26.97 11.44
C LYS A 233 37.85 -26.48 12.02
N SER A 234 37.90 -25.47 12.90
CA SER A 234 36.72 -24.83 13.48
C SER A 234 35.90 -24.10 12.40
N LEU A 235 36.59 -23.42 11.46
CA LEU A 235 35.94 -22.78 10.32
C LEU A 235 35.24 -23.80 9.40
N TYR A 236 35.92 -24.90 9.09
CA TYR A 236 35.39 -25.99 8.27
C TYR A 236 34.16 -26.65 8.92
N GLN A 237 34.21 -26.92 10.23
CA GLN A 237 33.07 -27.48 10.96
C GLN A 237 31.88 -26.51 11.01
N ALA A 238 32.14 -25.21 11.15
CA ALA A 238 31.09 -24.21 11.21
C ALA A 238 30.43 -23.95 9.84
N TYR A 239 31.20 -23.98 8.75
CA TYR A 239 30.73 -23.63 7.41
C TYR A 239 31.25 -24.60 6.33
N PRO A 240 30.89 -25.90 6.36
CA PRO A 240 31.41 -26.90 5.42
C PRO A 240 31.05 -26.59 3.95
N THR A 241 29.90 -25.96 3.73
CA THR A 241 29.41 -25.55 2.39
C THR A 241 30.22 -24.41 1.76
N PHE A 242 31.02 -23.68 2.53
CA PHE A 242 32.00 -22.73 2.01
C PHE A 242 33.15 -23.45 1.28
N PHE A 243 33.57 -24.63 1.78
CA PHE A 243 34.69 -25.41 1.26
C PHE A 243 34.33 -26.41 0.15
N GLY A 244 33.08 -26.39 -0.35
CA GLY A 244 32.68 -27.23 -1.48
C GLY A 244 32.47 -28.71 -1.14
N THR A 245 32.50 -29.11 0.14
CA THR A 245 32.09 -30.47 0.53
C THR A 245 30.56 -30.52 0.59
N GLU A 246 29.96 -30.96 -0.52
CA GLU A 246 28.54 -31.21 -0.61
C GLU A 246 28.13 -32.37 0.31
N THR A 247 27.37 -32.06 1.36
CA THR A 247 26.05 -32.67 1.37
C THR A 247 25.17 -31.73 0.57
N SER A 248 24.59 -32.23 -0.52
CA SER A 248 23.49 -31.59 -1.23
C SER A 248 22.31 -31.43 -0.27
N SER A 249 22.36 -30.40 0.57
CA SER A 249 21.18 -29.62 0.87
C SER A 249 21.11 -28.58 -0.24
N ALA A 250 20.46 -28.94 -1.35
CA ALA A 250 19.67 -27.95 -2.05
C ALA A 250 18.88 -27.25 -0.94
N MET A 251 19.29 -26.02 -0.64
CA MET A 251 18.80 -25.20 0.44
C MET A 251 17.28 -25.32 0.51
N ILE A 252 16.77 -26.17 1.42
CA ILE A 252 15.34 -26.45 1.54
C ILE A 252 14.75 -25.23 2.24
N LEU A 253 14.46 -24.18 1.47
CA LEU A 253 13.57 -23.12 1.95
C LEU A 253 12.28 -23.80 2.35
N SER A 254 11.82 -23.53 3.58
CA SER A 254 10.50 -24.00 3.99
C SER A 254 9.45 -23.42 3.03
N PRO A 255 8.33 -24.12 2.78
CA PRO A 255 7.29 -23.59 1.91
C PRO A 255 6.77 -22.21 2.37
N PHE A 256 6.85 -21.91 3.68
CA PHE A 256 6.58 -20.58 4.24
C PHE A 256 7.56 -19.51 3.72
N GLU A 257 8.87 -19.76 3.77
CA GLU A 257 9.89 -18.83 3.28
C GLU A 257 9.81 -18.62 1.77
N VAL A 258 9.51 -19.69 1.02
CA VAL A 258 9.25 -19.59 -0.42
C VAL A 258 8.02 -18.73 -0.70
N LEU A 259 6.95 -18.88 0.09
CA LEU A 259 5.73 -18.06 -0.06
C LEU A 259 6.01 -16.59 0.23
N GLN A 260 6.74 -16.31 1.31
CA GLN A 260 7.10 -14.95 1.68
C GLN A 260 7.92 -14.28 0.58
N PHE A 261 8.96 -14.95 0.09
CA PHE A 261 9.78 -14.43 -1.01
C PHE A 261 8.94 -14.17 -2.27
N PHE A 262 8.04 -15.10 -2.61
CA PHE A 262 7.20 -14.97 -3.79
C PHE A 262 6.21 -13.80 -3.68
N LEU A 263 5.56 -13.62 -2.52
CA LEU A 263 4.60 -12.52 -2.34
C LEU A 263 5.27 -11.15 -2.32
N GLU A 264 6.52 -11.05 -1.87
CA GLU A 264 7.29 -9.80 -1.87
C GLU A 264 7.89 -9.47 -3.26
N SER A 265 8.45 -10.46 -3.95
CA SER A 265 9.21 -10.26 -5.20
C SER A 265 8.45 -10.58 -6.48
N GLY A 266 7.40 -11.39 -6.41
CA GLY A 266 6.64 -11.91 -7.55
C GLY A 266 7.35 -13.02 -8.34
N ILE A 267 8.48 -13.53 -7.85
CA ILE A 267 9.33 -14.54 -8.50
C ILE A 267 9.61 -15.68 -7.52
N LEU A 268 9.75 -16.92 -8.00
CA LEU A 268 10.13 -18.05 -7.15
C LEU A 268 11.66 -18.11 -6.94
N PRO A 269 12.13 -18.53 -5.76
CA PRO A 269 13.55 -18.80 -5.52
C PRO A 269 14.11 -19.85 -6.48
N LYS A 270 15.40 -19.73 -6.82
CA LYS A 270 16.11 -20.71 -7.66
C LYS A 270 16.03 -22.11 -7.03
N GLY A 271 15.65 -23.11 -7.83
CA GLY A 271 15.54 -24.51 -7.39
C GLY A 271 14.11 -24.99 -7.12
N ILE A 272 13.12 -24.09 -7.12
CA ILE A 272 11.70 -24.47 -7.03
C ILE A 272 11.14 -24.72 -8.43
N LEU A 273 10.50 -25.88 -8.64
CA LEU A 273 10.02 -26.41 -9.92
C LEU A 273 8.73 -25.75 -10.45
N GLY A 274 8.58 -24.43 -10.24
CA GLY A 274 7.44 -23.64 -10.73
C GLY A 274 6.27 -23.51 -9.75
N LEU A 275 5.29 -22.68 -10.11
CA LEU A 275 4.18 -22.27 -9.23
C LEU A 275 3.21 -23.41 -8.91
N GLU A 276 2.99 -24.34 -9.84
CA GLU A 276 2.08 -25.47 -9.61
C GLU A 276 2.62 -26.43 -8.54
N GLN A 277 3.90 -26.81 -8.65
CA GLN A 277 4.52 -27.70 -7.67
C GLN A 277 4.66 -27.02 -6.32
N PHE A 278 4.95 -25.72 -6.31
CA PHE A 278 4.97 -24.93 -5.08
C PHE A 278 3.60 -24.85 -4.41
N ALA A 279 2.52 -24.64 -5.18
CA ALA A 279 1.17 -24.60 -4.62
C ALA A 279 0.77 -25.93 -3.95
N LYS A 280 1.17 -27.07 -4.52
CA LYS A 280 0.96 -28.40 -3.90
C LYS A 280 1.67 -28.50 -2.54
N GLN A 281 2.90 -28.00 -2.44
CA GLN A 281 3.66 -27.99 -1.18
C GLN A 281 3.01 -27.14 -0.08
N LEU A 282 2.22 -26.12 -0.43
CA LEU A 282 1.49 -25.31 0.56
C LEU A 282 0.34 -26.08 1.21
N VAL A 283 -0.28 -27.03 0.49
CA VAL A 283 -1.38 -27.85 0.99
C VAL A 283 -0.89 -28.84 2.05
N ASP A 284 0.33 -29.35 1.91
CA ASP A 284 0.91 -30.38 2.79
C ASP A 284 1.46 -29.83 4.13
N LEU A 285 1.26 -28.53 4.40
CA LEU A 285 1.80 -27.88 5.59
C LEU A 285 1.04 -28.20 6.89
N LYS A 286 1.78 -28.20 8.01
CA LYS A 286 1.22 -28.43 9.35
C LYS A 286 0.40 -27.23 9.85
N SER A 287 -0.48 -27.48 10.82
CA SER A 287 -1.41 -26.50 11.37
C SER A 287 -0.76 -25.25 12.01
N GLU A 288 0.44 -25.37 12.58
CA GLU A 288 1.18 -24.23 13.13
C GLU A 288 1.67 -23.26 12.04
N ASP A 289 2.00 -23.78 10.85
CA ASP A 289 2.47 -22.98 9.72
C ASP A 289 1.30 -22.27 9.02
N LEU A 290 0.09 -22.84 9.07
CA LEU A 290 -1.12 -22.21 8.51
C LEU A 290 -1.44 -20.87 9.15
N LYS A 291 -1.19 -20.69 10.47
CA LYS A 291 -1.38 -19.39 11.14
C LYS A 291 -0.44 -18.32 10.58
N LYS A 292 0.83 -18.68 10.35
CA LYS A 292 1.82 -17.75 9.80
C LYS A 292 1.50 -17.41 8.35
N ILE A 293 1.10 -18.41 7.55
CA ILE A 293 0.69 -18.22 6.16
C ILE A 293 -0.54 -17.32 6.06
N ARG A 294 -1.53 -17.52 6.94
CA ARG A 294 -2.72 -16.67 7.00
C ARG A 294 -2.34 -15.20 7.17
N ILE A 295 -1.50 -14.90 8.16
CA ILE A 295 -1.03 -13.53 8.43
C ILE A 295 -0.27 -12.98 7.22
N LEU A 296 0.63 -13.78 6.65
CA LEU A 296 1.48 -13.38 5.53
C LEU A 296 0.67 -13.04 4.27
N ILE A 297 -0.27 -13.90 3.88
CA ILE A 297 -1.13 -13.67 2.71
C ILE A 297 -2.00 -12.44 2.95
N HIS A 298 -2.66 -12.33 4.11
CA HIS A 298 -3.52 -11.18 4.42
C HIS A 298 -2.76 -9.86 4.38
N ALA A 299 -1.56 -9.81 4.97
CA ALA A 299 -0.71 -8.61 4.97
C ALA A 299 -0.31 -8.19 3.54
N ASN A 300 0.05 -9.15 2.69
CA ASN A 300 0.43 -8.85 1.30
C ASN A 300 -0.75 -8.38 0.44
N LEU A 301 -1.95 -8.91 0.69
CA LEU A 301 -3.18 -8.50 -0.01
C LEU A 301 -3.57 -7.03 0.26
N GLN A 302 -3.02 -6.37 1.29
CA GLN A 302 -3.21 -4.93 1.54
C GLN A 302 -2.56 -4.07 0.46
N SER A 303 -1.48 -4.55 -0.16
CA SER A 303 -0.73 -3.82 -1.18
C SER A 303 -1.22 -4.17 -2.59
N GLU A 304 -1.07 -3.24 -3.54
CA GLU A 304 -1.39 -3.52 -4.95
C GLU A 304 -0.44 -4.58 -5.55
N ARG A 305 0.86 -4.47 -5.28
CA ARG A 305 1.86 -5.44 -5.74
C ARG A 305 1.60 -6.85 -5.18
N GLY A 306 1.32 -6.96 -3.88
CA GLY A 306 1.00 -8.25 -3.26
C GLY A 306 -0.28 -8.88 -3.81
N ARG A 307 -1.31 -8.07 -4.16
CA ARG A 307 -2.49 -8.56 -4.87
C ARG A 307 -2.16 -9.11 -6.26
N GLN A 308 -1.31 -8.41 -7.03
CA GLN A 308 -0.86 -8.89 -8.34
C GLN A 308 -0.05 -10.19 -8.22
N HIS A 309 0.82 -10.30 -7.20
CA HIS A 309 1.59 -11.52 -6.96
C HIS A 309 0.69 -12.68 -6.54
N PHE A 310 -0.27 -12.44 -5.64
CA PHE A 310 -1.27 -13.45 -5.27
C PHE A 310 -2.09 -13.92 -6.48
N GLN A 311 -2.51 -13.01 -7.37
CA GLN A 311 -3.23 -13.35 -8.60
C GLN A 311 -2.44 -14.29 -9.53
N LYS A 312 -1.10 -14.22 -9.54
CA LYS A 312 -0.26 -15.17 -10.29
C LYS A 312 -0.23 -16.57 -9.67
N LEU A 313 -0.39 -16.67 -8.35
CA LEU A 313 -0.40 -17.94 -7.61
C LEU A 313 -1.80 -18.58 -7.57
N ALA A 314 -2.86 -17.78 -7.50
CA ALA A 314 -4.24 -18.22 -7.35
C ALA A 314 -4.70 -19.33 -8.32
N PRO A 315 -4.32 -19.36 -9.62
CA PRO A 315 -4.71 -20.43 -10.54
C PRO A 315 -4.25 -21.82 -10.07
N TYR A 316 -3.14 -21.89 -9.34
CA TYR A 316 -2.50 -23.14 -8.91
C TYR A 316 -2.93 -23.56 -7.50
N LEU A 317 -3.55 -22.67 -6.72
CA LEU A 317 -4.01 -23.00 -5.37
C LEU A 317 -5.21 -23.94 -5.41
N ASP A 318 -5.25 -24.82 -4.41
CA ASP A 318 -6.46 -25.56 -4.06
C ASP A 318 -7.48 -24.60 -3.45
N GLU A 319 -8.71 -24.66 -3.94
CA GLU A 319 -9.76 -23.71 -3.56
C GLU A 319 -10.22 -23.95 -2.13
N THR A 320 -10.50 -25.19 -1.77
CA THR A 320 -10.94 -25.58 -0.43
C THR A 320 -9.89 -25.20 0.62
N TRP A 321 -8.61 -25.52 0.36
CA TRP A 321 -7.50 -25.15 1.23
C TRP A 321 -7.44 -23.63 1.48
N PHE A 322 -7.55 -22.81 0.42
CA PHE A 322 -7.48 -21.36 0.57
C PHE A 322 -8.67 -20.79 1.35
N LEU A 323 -9.88 -21.30 1.08
CA LEU A 323 -11.08 -20.88 1.80
C LEU A 323 -11.00 -21.26 3.28
N ASP A 324 -10.55 -22.48 3.59
CA ASP A 324 -10.44 -22.95 4.96
C ASP A 324 -9.27 -22.31 5.72
N LEU A 325 -8.24 -21.84 4.99
CA LEU A 325 -7.20 -20.98 5.54
C LEU A 325 -7.80 -19.66 6.08
N ILE A 326 -8.77 -19.06 5.39
CA ILE A 326 -9.47 -17.84 5.85
C ILE A 326 -10.34 -18.17 7.07
N HIS A 327 -11.21 -19.18 6.94
CA HIS A 327 -12.04 -19.66 8.02
C HIS A 327 -12.40 -21.15 7.83
N PRO A 328 -12.24 -22.04 8.83
CA PRO A 328 -12.35 -23.50 8.64
C PRO A 328 -13.71 -24.05 8.18
N LYS A 329 -14.77 -23.24 8.24
CA LYS A 329 -16.11 -23.59 7.73
C LYS A 329 -16.42 -22.94 6.38
N LEU A 330 -15.57 -22.08 5.85
CA LEU A 330 -15.91 -21.24 4.70
C LEU A 330 -16.13 -22.08 3.44
N SER A 331 -15.24 -23.03 3.12
CA SER A 331 -15.44 -23.89 1.94
C SER A 331 -16.72 -24.71 2.10
N LYS A 332 -16.88 -25.37 3.26
CA LYS A 332 -18.04 -26.20 3.56
C LYS A 332 -19.36 -25.42 3.47
N ASP A 333 -19.44 -24.23 4.08
CA ASP A 333 -20.66 -23.43 4.10
C ASP A 333 -21.05 -22.95 2.70
N ILE A 334 -20.08 -22.64 1.81
CA ILE A 334 -20.36 -22.29 0.40
C ILE A 334 -20.94 -23.50 -0.35
N VAL A 335 -20.36 -24.69 -0.17
CA VAL A 335 -20.82 -25.92 -0.82
C VAL A 335 -22.22 -26.28 -0.33
N GLU A 336 -22.44 -26.33 0.99
CA GLU A 336 -23.74 -26.64 1.58
C GLU A 336 -24.81 -25.62 1.17
N PHE A 337 -24.45 -24.35 1.07
CA PHE A 337 -25.35 -23.30 0.58
C PHE A 337 -25.74 -23.54 -0.87
N THR A 338 -24.76 -23.80 -1.73
CA THR A 338 -24.99 -24.04 -3.17
C THR A 338 -25.80 -25.31 -3.42
N ASP A 339 -25.48 -26.40 -2.71
CA ASP A 339 -26.20 -27.67 -2.86
C ASP A 339 -27.64 -27.57 -2.36
N PHE A 340 -27.88 -26.83 -1.27
CA PHE A 340 -29.23 -26.56 -0.78
C PHE A 340 -30.05 -25.80 -1.83
N LEU A 341 -29.49 -24.70 -2.38
CA LEU A 341 -30.14 -23.90 -3.43
C LEU A 341 -30.44 -24.73 -4.68
N ARG A 342 -29.50 -25.56 -5.12
CA ARG A 342 -29.68 -26.44 -6.28
C ARG A 342 -30.80 -27.44 -6.05
N SER A 343 -30.88 -28.02 -4.85
CA SER A 343 -31.90 -29.01 -4.50
C SER A 343 -33.31 -28.43 -4.39
N LYS A 344 -33.42 -27.13 -4.07
CA LYS A 344 -34.69 -26.44 -3.76
C LYS A 344 -35.22 -25.62 -4.91
N ALA A 345 -34.38 -24.78 -5.49
CA ALA A 345 -34.78 -23.74 -6.42
C ALA A 345 -34.06 -23.85 -7.78
N ARG A 346 -33.25 -24.89 -7.99
CA ARG A 346 -32.36 -25.05 -9.17
C ARG A 346 -31.41 -23.86 -9.38
N LEU A 347 -31.15 -23.09 -8.32
CA LEU A 347 -30.23 -21.94 -8.32
C LEU A 347 -28.79 -22.38 -8.07
N ASN A 348 -27.82 -21.56 -8.47
CA ASN A 348 -26.41 -21.84 -8.27
C ASN A 348 -25.65 -20.57 -7.89
N PHE A 349 -25.54 -20.33 -6.58
CA PHE A 349 -25.04 -19.08 -5.97
C PHE A 349 -23.94 -18.33 -6.73
N LEU A 350 -22.79 -18.97 -6.99
CA LEU A 350 -21.65 -18.30 -7.63
C LEU A 350 -21.81 -18.19 -9.15
N GLU A 351 -22.50 -19.13 -9.78
CA GLU A 351 -22.79 -19.07 -11.23
C GLU A 351 -23.84 -17.99 -11.54
N ASP A 352 -24.83 -17.81 -10.68
CA ASP A 352 -25.85 -16.75 -10.78
C ASP A 352 -25.19 -15.36 -10.80
N LEU A 353 -24.09 -15.21 -10.04
CA LEU A 353 -23.28 -13.99 -9.99
C LEU A 353 -22.21 -13.90 -11.11
N ARG A 354 -22.20 -14.84 -12.06
CA ARG A 354 -21.21 -14.98 -13.13
C ARG A 354 -19.77 -15.20 -12.65
N ILE A 355 -19.59 -15.74 -11.44
CA ILE A 355 -18.28 -16.07 -10.85
C ILE A 355 -17.98 -17.56 -11.08
N THR A 356 -17.73 -17.92 -12.34
CA THR A 356 -17.60 -19.32 -12.77
C THR A 356 -16.17 -19.86 -12.70
N GLN A 357 -15.17 -18.99 -12.88
CA GLN A 357 -13.77 -19.42 -12.88
C GLN A 357 -13.20 -19.47 -11.46
N LYS A 358 -12.39 -20.50 -11.16
CA LYS A 358 -11.70 -20.66 -9.86
C LYS A 358 -10.89 -19.42 -9.49
N THR A 359 -10.18 -18.86 -10.45
CA THR A 359 -9.35 -17.66 -10.27
C THR A 359 -10.17 -16.45 -9.83
N ASP A 360 -11.38 -16.30 -10.38
CA ASP A 360 -12.25 -15.17 -10.09
C ASP A 360 -12.87 -15.31 -8.70
N ARG A 361 -13.27 -16.54 -8.32
CA ARG A 361 -13.73 -16.87 -6.96
C ARG A 361 -12.66 -16.54 -5.92
N LEU A 362 -11.44 -17.07 -6.12
CA LEU A 362 -10.32 -16.83 -5.21
C LEU A 362 -9.95 -15.34 -5.16
N GLY A 363 -9.92 -14.66 -6.30
CA GLY A 363 -9.60 -13.24 -6.38
C GLY A 363 -10.63 -12.35 -5.67
N TRP A 364 -11.92 -12.64 -5.83
CA TRP A 364 -12.99 -11.91 -5.15
C TRP A 364 -12.92 -12.10 -3.64
N ILE A 365 -12.80 -13.35 -3.19
CA ILE A 365 -12.75 -13.72 -1.77
C ILE A 365 -11.50 -13.13 -1.12
N ALA A 366 -10.33 -13.21 -1.78
CA ALA A 366 -9.11 -12.57 -1.32
C ALA A 366 -9.26 -11.05 -1.19
N SER A 367 -9.93 -10.41 -2.15
CA SER A 367 -10.17 -8.96 -2.14
C SER A 367 -11.09 -8.52 -0.99
N LYS A 368 -12.08 -9.34 -0.62
CA LYS A 368 -12.88 -9.08 0.58
C LYS A 368 -12.10 -9.33 1.85
N TRP A 369 -11.42 -10.46 1.95
CA TRP A 369 -10.64 -10.81 3.13
C TRP A 369 -9.56 -9.76 3.44
N ALA A 370 -8.95 -9.17 2.40
CA ALA A 370 -8.02 -8.06 2.55
C ALA A 370 -8.63 -6.87 3.32
N ARG A 371 -9.93 -6.61 3.18
CA ARG A 371 -10.62 -5.50 3.88
C ARG A 371 -11.20 -5.91 5.23
N SER A 372 -11.12 -7.20 5.57
CA SER A 372 -11.61 -7.77 6.81
C SER A 372 -10.45 -8.02 7.78
N SER A 373 -10.78 -8.43 9.00
CA SER A 373 -9.76 -8.84 9.97
C SER A 373 -9.02 -10.10 9.52
N VAL A 374 -7.75 -10.25 9.92
CA VAL A 374 -6.96 -11.47 9.67
C VAL A 374 -7.67 -12.71 10.21
N ASN A 375 -8.31 -12.57 11.38
CA ASN A 375 -9.04 -13.63 12.08
C ASN A 375 -10.54 -13.45 11.90
N VAL A 376 -11.05 -13.89 10.75
CA VAL A 376 -12.47 -13.96 10.45
C VAL A 376 -13.16 -14.85 11.49
N LYS A 377 -14.22 -14.34 12.16
CA LYS A 377 -14.90 -15.11 13.22
C LYS A 377 -15.99 -16.02 12.67
N ASN A 378 -16.60 -15.64 11.55
CA ASN A 378 -17.60 -16.44 10.87
C ASN A 378 -17.55 -16.24 9.33
N PRO A 379 -18.00 -17.22 8.53
CA PRO A 379 -17.98 -17.13 7.07
C PRO A 379 -18.76 -15.93 6.48
N LEU A 380 -19.79 -15.46 7.18
CA LEU A 380 -20.64 -14.38 6.72
C LEU A 380 -19.87 -13.05 6.60
N GLU A 381 -18.85 -12.80 7.42
CA GLU A 381 -17.99 -11.61 7.30
C GLU A 381 -17.34 -11.46 5.91
N ILE A 382 -17.12 -12.58 5.22
CA ILE A 382 -16.56 -12.60 3.87
C ILE A 382 -17.67 -12.65 2.82
N LEU A 383 -18.70 -13.47 3.07
CA LEU A 383 -19.74 -13.79 2.09
C LEU A 383 -20.89 -12.78 2.03
N LEU A 384 -21.15 -12.00 3.09
CA LEU A 384 -22.34 -11.15 3.18
C LEU A 384 -22.50 -10.25 1.95
N GLY A 385 -21.42 -9.61 1.51
CA GLY A 385 -21.47 -8.75 0.32
C GLY A 385 -21.68 -9.48 -1.01
N LEU A 386 -21.40 -10.79 -1.12
CA LEU A 386 -21.84 -11.61 -2.27
C LEU A 386 -23.30 -12.03 -2.10
N LEU A 387 -23.67 -12.46 -0.90
CA LEU A 387 -25.01 -12.96 -0.62
C LEU A 387 -26.05 -11.86 -0.80
N GLU A 388 -25.76 -10.62 -0.38
CA GLU A 388 -26.63 -9.46 -0.64
C GLU A 388 -26.74 -9.15 -2.13
N LYS A 389 -25.64 -9.25 -2.88
CA LYS A 389 -25.68 -9.12 -4.33
C LYS A 389 -26.48 -10.24 -4.96
N TRP A 390 -26.36 -11.47 -4.47
CA TRP A 390 -27.13 -12.60 -4.98
C TRP A 390 -28.60 -12.43 -4.69
N ILE A 391 -28.98 -11.98 -3.49
CA ILE A 391 -30.36 -11.61 -3.13
C ILE A 391 -30.95 -10.60 -4.14
N ASP A 392 -30.17 -9.63 -4.62
CA ASP A 392 -30.62 -8.69 -5.66
C ASP A 392 -31.00 -9.34 -7.00
N TRP A 393 -30.47 -10.52 -7.30
CA TRP A 393 -30.72 -11.22 -8.56
C TRP A 393 -31.88 -12.22 -8.49
N ILE A 394 -32.34 -12.58 -7.28
CA ILE A 394 -33.35 -13.61 -7.08
C ILE A 394 -34.72 -12.98 -6.84
N ASP A 395 -35.75 -13.59 -7.40
CA ASP A 395 -37.14 -13.21 -7.20
C ASP A 395 -37.52 -13.26 -5.69
N PRO A 396 -38.13 -12.19 -5.14
CA PRO A 396 -38.62 -12.15 -3.75
C PRO A 396 -39.45 -13.36 -3.34
N GLU A 397 -40.40 -13.81 -4.15
CA GLU A 397 -41.28 -14.96 -3.84
C GLU A 397 -40.44 -16.24 -3.65
N LEU A 398 -39.43 -16.42 -4.50
CA LEU A 398 -38.53 -17.57 -4.42
C LEU A 398 -37.61 -17.49 -3.19
N LEU A 399 -37.22 -16.29 -2.76
CA LEU A 399 -36.45 -16.10 -1.53
C LEU A 399 -37.28 -16.47 -0.29
N VAL A 400 -38.56 -16.11 -0.26
CA VAL A 400 -39.49 -16.51 0.80
C VAL A 400 -39.58 -18.03 0.85
N GLU A 401 -39.83 -18.70 -0.28
CA GLU A 401 -39.89 -20.16 -0.34
C GLU A 401 -38.61 -20.82 0.22
N ILE A 402 -37.44 -20.28 -0.10
CA ILE A 402 -36.13 -20.79 0.33
C ILE A 402 -35.89 -20.58 1.83
N PHE A 403 -36.26 -19.44 2.40
CA PHE A 403 -35.91 -19.03 3.78
C PHE A 403 -37.03 -19.23 4.81
N GLU A 404 -38.25 -19.53 4.36
CA GLU A 404 -39.43 -19.83 5.19
C GLU A 404 -39.74 -21.33 5.20
N THR A 405 -39.00 -22.13 4.44
CA THR A 405 -39.25 -23.58 4.37
C THR A 405 -39.21 -24.20 5.78
N ASN A 406 -40.26 -24.95 6.15
CA ASN A 406 -40.41 -25.64 7.45
C ASN A 406 -39.37 -26.76 7.74
N LYS A 407 -38.26 -26.82 6.98
CA LYS A 407 -37.12 -27.74 7.17
C LYS A 407 -35.96 -27.01 7.84
N LYS A 408 -35.14 -27.73 8.60
CA LYS A 408 -33.92 -27.18 9.24
C LYS A 408 -33.01 -26.52 8.19
N LEU A 409 -32.93 -25.19 8.23
CA LEU A 409 -32.00 -24.40 7.41
C LEU A 409 -30.55 -24.67 7.80
N PRO A 410 -29.62 -24.79 6.83
CA PRO A 410 -28.19 -24.85 7.12
C PRO A 410 -27.69 -23.60 7.85
N SER A 411 -26.54 -23.70 8.53
CA SER A 411 -26.05 -22.63 9.41
C SER A 411 -25.83 -21.29 8.71
N LEU A 412 -25.35 -21.30 7.46
CA LEU A 412 -25.13 -20.07 6.70
C LEU A 412 -26.44 -19.34 6.37
N PHE A 413 -27.51 -20.07 6.05
CA PHE A 413 -28.84 -19.48 5.81
C PHE A 413 -29.39 -18.82 7.07
N VAL A 414 -29.27 -19.49 8.22
CA VAL A 414 -29.71 -18.94 9.51
C VAL A 414 -28.92 -17.66 9.84
N MET A 415 -27.60 -17.68 9.65
CA MET A 415 -26.77 -16.49 9.84
C MET A 415 -27.16 -15.36 8.88
N LEU A 416 -27.40 -15.67 7.61
CA LEU A 416 -27.80 -14.69 6.61
C LEU A 416 -29.17 -14.08 6.92
N LYS A 417 -30.19 -14.89 7.26
CA LYS A 417 -31.53 -14.43 7.68
C LYS A 417 -31.43 -13.46 8.86
N ASN A 418 -30.51 -13.69 9.79
CA ASN A 418 -30.36 -12.86 10.97
C ASN A 418 -29.50 -11.60 10.75
N SER A 419 -28.58 -11.61 9.79
CA SER A 419 -27.60 -10.53 9.60
C SER A 419 -27.87 -9.62 8.40
N SER A 420 -28.55 -10.10 7.35
CA SER A 420 -28.90 -9.26 6.19
C SER A 420 -30.18 -8.48 6.46
N SER A 421 -30.06 -7.17 6.66
CA SER A 421 -31.22 -6.28 6.80
C SER A 421 -32.09 -6.28 5.53
N LYS A 422 -31.46 -6.47 4.37
CA LYS A 422 -32.14 -6.57 3.08
C LYS A 422 -33.04 -7.79 2.99
N LEU A 423 -32.51 -8.97 3.31
CA LEU A 423 -33.29 -10.21 3.30
C LEU A 423 -34.44 -10.15 4.30
N LYS A 424 -34.22 -9.57 5.49
CA LYS A 424 -35.28 -9.40 6.49
C LYS A 424 -36.45 -8.59 5.96
N LYS A 425 -36.18 -7.45 5.30
CA LYS A 425 -37.22 -6.62 4.70
C LYS A 425 -38.03 -7.40 3.67
N ILE A 426 -37.36 -8.13 2.76
CA ILE A 426 -38.04 -8.95 1.75
C ILE A 426 -38.95 -10.00 2.42
N LEU A 427 -38.44 -10.73 3.42
CA LEU A 427 -39.23 -11.75 4.12
C LEU A 427 -40.40 -11.15 4.92
N GLU A 428 -40.23 -9.97 5.51
CA GLU A 428 -41.29 -9.24 6.23
C GLU A 428 -42.34 -8.67 5.26
N GLU A 429 -41.93 -8.12 4.11
CA GLU A 429 -42.82 -7.56 3.10
C GLU A 429 -43.69 -8.66 2.47
N GLU A 430 -43.09 -9.78 2.06
CA GLU A 430 -43.80 -10.89 1.41
C GLU A 430 -44.66 -11.72 2.37
N SER A 431 -44.22 -11.94 3.63
CA SER A 431 -45.10 -12.59 4.63
C SER A 431 -46.34 -11.75 4.95
N THR A 432 -46.26 -10.41 4.84
CA THR A 432 -47.44 -9.54 4.91
C THR A 432 -48.29 -9.54 3.65
N GLU A 433 -47.80 -10.05 2.51
CA GLU A 433 -48.56 -10.25 1.27
C GLU A 433 -49.21 -11.64 1.21
N GLU A 434 -48.51 -12.71 1.61
CA GLU A 434 -49.09 -14.06 1.76
C GLU A 434 -50.18 -14.12 2.85
N GLU A 435 -50.02 -13.39 3.98
CA GLU A 435 -51.09 -13.22 4.97
C GLU A 435 -52.30 -12.43 4.41
N LYS A 436 -52.12 -11.60 3.38
CA LYS A 436 -53.21 -10.89 2.68
C LYS A 436 -53.91 -11.79 1.65
N GLU A 437 -53.24 -12.80 1.10
CA GLU A 437 -53.82 -13.69 0.09
C GLU A 437 -54.50 -14.96 0.67
N GLU A 438 -54.00 -15.54 1.76
CA GLU A 438 -54.59 -16.78 2.34
C GLU A 438 -55.79 -16.54 3.28
N LYS A 439 -55.97 -15.33 3.84
CA LYS A 439 -57.20 -14.95 4.55
C LYS A 439 -58.24 -14.38 3.58
N LYS A 440 -58.91 -15.23 2.80
CA LYS A 440 -60.15 -14.82 2.12
C LYS A 440 -61.24 -14.49 3.16
N ILE A 441 -62.00 -13.40 2.97
CA ILE A 441 -63.36 -13.14 3.56
C ILE A 441 -63.40 -12.41 4.93
N ILE A 442 -64.46 -11.58 5.07
CA ILE A 442 -64.98 -10.75 6.19
C ILE A 442 -64.31 -9.38 6.36
N PRO A 443 -65.07 -8.25 6.41
CA PRO A 443 -64.49 -6.91 6.57
C PRO A 443 -63.77 -6.84 7.92
N ILE A 444 -62.45 -6.73 7.88
CA ILE A 444 -61.63 -6.49 9.06
C ILE A 444 -61.77 -4.99 9.35
N GLU A 445 -62.47 -4.65 10.44
CA GLU A 445 -62.17 -3.42 11.16
C GLU A 445 -60.71 -3.53 11.59
N LEU A 446 -59.84 -2.84 10.86
CA LEU A 446 -58.46 -2.65 11.24
C LEU A 446 -58.49 -1.96 12.60
N GLU A 447 -57.99 -2.60 13.65
CA GLU A 447 -57.49 -1.79 14.77
C GLU A 447 -56.35 -0.96 14.19
N PRO A 448 -56.47 0.38 14.17
CA PRO A 448 -55.47 1.23 13.57
C PRO A 448 -54.14 0.98 14.28
N VAL A 449 -53.12 0.61 13.50
CA VAL A 449 -51.74 0.73 13.97
C VAL A 449 -51.48 2.22 14.07
N ASP A 450 -51.48 2.71 15.30
CA ASP A 450 -51.13 4.08 15.63
C ASP A 450 -49.62 4.28 15.39
N TYR A 451 -49.26 4.72 14.18
CA TYR A 451 -47.91 5.21 13.85
C TYR A 451 -47.62 6.57 14.50
N GLY A 452 -48.52 7.07 15.36
CA GLY A 452 -48.64 8.47 15.72
C GLY A 452 -49.24 9.29 14.57
N GLU A 453 -49.31 10.60 14.76
CA GLU A 453 -49.58 11.53 13.67
C GLU A 453 -48.38 11.57 12.72
N GLY A 454 -48.55 11.05 11.50
CA GLY A 454 -47.57 11.19 10.44
C GLY A 454 -47.46 12.64 9.98
N VAL A 455 -46.25 13.09 9.64
CA VAL A 455 -46.01 14.44 9.10
C VAL A 455 -46.08 14.39 7.57
N SER A 456 -46.92 15.22 6.98
CA SER A 456 -46.99 15.39 5.52
C SER A 456 -45.75 16.12 5.02
N ILE A 457 -45.07 15.57 4.00
CA ILE A 457 -43.85 16.13 3.41
C ILE A 457 -44.12 16.52 1.95
N ALA A 458 -44.23 17.82 1.68
CA ALA A 458 -44.52 18.34 0.35
C ALA A 458 -43.32 18.28 -0.62
N ASN A 459 -42.10 18.34 -0.10
CA ASN A 459 -40.87 18.39 -0.90
C ASN A 459 -40.13 17.05 -1.00
N ALA A 460 -40.84 15.91 -0.90
CA ALA A 460 -40.26 14.57 -0.88
C ALA A 460 -39.38 14.23 -2.11
N GLY A 461 -39.60 14.89 -3.24
CA GLY A 461 -38.76 14.78 -4.44
C GLY A 461 -37.30 15.17 -4.22
N LEU A 462 -37.00 15.94 -3.16
CA LEU A 462 -35.65 16.28 -2.74
C LEU A 462 -34.77 15.04 -2.47
N VAL A 463 -35.37 13.89 -2.12
CA VAL A 463 -34.64 12.61 -1.97
C VAL A 463 -33.94 12.20 -3.26
N LEU A 464 -34.44 12.59 -4.44
CA LEU A 464 -33.81 12.29 -5.72
C LEU A 464 -32.47 13.05 -5.92
N PHE A 465 -32.25 14.13 -5.18
CA PHE A 465 -31.00 14.90 -5.20
C PHE A 465 -29.86 14.18 -4.45
N TRP A 466 -30.16 13.12 -3.67
CA TRP A 466 -29.22 12.30 -2.87
C TRP A 466 -27.82 12.10 -3.48
N PRO A 467 -27.66 11.68 -4.77
CA PRO A 467 -26.35 11.38 -5.33
C PRO A 467 -25.39 12.59 -5.38
N PHE A 468 -25.93 13.81 -5.32
CA PHE A 468 -25.20 15.06 -5.46
C PHE A 468 -24.94 15.78 -4.13
N TYR A 469 -25.62 15.38 -3.04
CA TYR A 469 -25.51 16.00 -1.70
C TYR A 469 -24.08 16.21 -1.23
N GLY A 470 -23.28 15.14 -1.28
CA GLY A 470 -21.91 15.18 -0.78
C GLY A 470 -21.02 16.12 -1.59
N ARG A 471 -21.25 16.24 -2.90
CA ARG A 471 -20.49 17.17 -3.76
C ARG A 471 -20.94 18.61 -3.55
N PHE A 472 -22.25 18.83 -3.48
CA PHE A 472 -22.86 20.13 -3.28
C PHE A 472 -22.35 20.81 -2.00
N PHE A 473 -22.49 20.14 -0.85
CA PHE A 473 -22.05 20.70 0.42
C PHE A 473 -20.52 20.76 0.58
N ASN A 474 -19.76 19.88 -0.10
CA ASN A 474 -18.30 19.97 -0.09
C ASN A 474 -17.79 21.15 -0.93
N ALA A 475 -18.45 21.47 -2.04
CA ALA A 475 -18.13 22.65 -2.86
C ALA A 475 -18.32 23.95 -2.07
N LEU A 476 -19.40 24.04 -1.28
CA LEU A 476 -19.66 25.16 -0.36
C LEU A 476 -18.84 25.12 0.93
N GLY A 477 -17.92 24.15 1.07
CA GLY A 477 -17.06 24.02 2.25
C GLY A 477 -17.82 23.71 3.56
N MET A 478 -19.05 23.19 3.48
CA MET A 478 -19.94 22.96 4.62
C MET A 478 -19.67 21.63 5.36
N ILE A 479 -18.99 20.67 4.71
CA ILE A 479 -18.65 19.36 5.28
C ILE A 479 -17.23 19.34 5.85
N GLY A 480 -17.07 18.83 7.08
CA GLY A 480 -15.81 18.55 7.77
C GLY A 480 -15.55 17.05 7.97
N ARG A 481 -14.56 16.68 8.80
CA ARG A 481 -14.18 15.27 9.04
C ARG A 481 -15.29 14.43 9.70
N GLU A 482 -16.17 15.06 10.47
CA GLU A 482 -17.20 14.39 11.29
C GLU A 482 -18.64 14.73 10.85
N GLY A 483 -18.83 15.41 9.72
CA GLY A 483 -20.14 15.86 9.22
C GLY A 483 -20.20 17.38 8.99
N MET A 484 -21.40 17.98 9.09
CA MET A 484 -21.59 19.44 8.95
C MET A 484 -20.75 20.22 9.97
N LYS A 485 -20.11 21.31 9.55
CA LYS A 485 -19.18 22.13 10.36
C LYS A 485 -19.87 23.04 11.40
N GLY A 486 -20.78 22.50 12.21
CA GLY A 486 -21.50 23.23 13.26
C GLY A 486 -22.96 23.51 12.93
N GLU A 487 -23.67 24.11 13.88
CA GLU A 487 -25.13 24.30 13.82
C GLU A 487 -25.55 25.38 12.82
N GLU A 488 -24.84 26.50 12.75
CA GLU A 488 -25.12 27.57 11.75
C GLU A 488 -24.99 27.05 10.31
N ILE A 489 -23.96 26.23 10.05
CA ILE A 489 -23.76 25.61 8.73
C ILE A 489 -24.82 24.56 8.44
N ARG A 490 -25.29 23.84 9.48
CA ARG A 490 -26.38 22.88 9.34
C ARG A 490 -27.71 23.57 9.03
N GLU A 491 -28.00 24.68 9.71
CA GLU A 491 -29.14 25.54 9.43
C GLU A 491 -29.09 26.05 7.99
N ARG A 492 -27.94 26.61 7.59
CA ARG A 492 -27.72 27.09 6.22
C ARG A 492 -27.95 26.01 5.17
N ALA A 493 -27.45 24.80 5.42
CA ALA A 493 -27.64 23.65 4.55
C ALA A 493 -29.13 23.25 4.41
N ILE A 494 -29.89 23.26 5.51
CA ILE A 494 -31.34 22.96 5.51
C ILE A 494 -32.10 23.95 4.62
N GLN A 495 -31.77 25.24 4.74
CA GLN A 495 -32.38 26.31 3.95
C GLN A 495 -32.03 26.21 2.46
N LEU A 496 -30.76 25.89 2.12
CA LEU A 496 -30.34 25.69 0.73
C LEU A 496 -31.05 24.52 0.05
N LEU A 497 -31.28 23.42 0.77
CA LEU A 497 -32.06 22.31 0.23
C LEU A 497 -33.51 22.70 -0.07
N GLN A 498 -34.08 23.61 0.73
CA GLN A 498 -35.42 24.12 0.46
C GLN A 498 -35.46 25.01 -0.77
N TYR A 499 -34.44 25.84 -0.93
CA TYR A 499 -34.26 26.64 -2.14
C TYR A 499 -34.10 25.75 -3.39
N ILE A 500 -33.33 24.66 -3.32
CA ILE A 500 -33.22 23.69 -4.43
C ILE A 500 -34.57 23.05 -4.74
N ALA A 501 -35.35 22.69 -3.72
CA ALA A 501 -36.65 22.04 -3.91
C ALA A 501 -37.73 22.97 -4.47
N THR A 502 -37.69 24.27 -4.14
CA THR A 502 -38.83 25.20 -4.37
C THR A 502 -38.49 26.44 -5.19
N GLY A 503 -37.21 26.81 -5.30
CA GLY A 503 -36.76 28.09 -5.85
C GLY A 503 -37.06 29.29 -4.97
N SER A 504 -37.64 29.09 -3.78
CA SER A 504 -38.10 30.18 -2.89
C SER A 504 -37.07 30.50 -1.82
N THR A 505 -36.84 31.79 -1.58
CA THR A 505 -35.97 32.30 -0.49
C THR A 505 -36.72 32.53 0.82
N GLN A 506 -38.04 32.29 0.81
CA GLN A 506 -38.93 32.32 1.97
C GLN A 506 -39.69 31.00 2.01
N PHE A 507 -39.78 30.39 3.18
CA PHE A 507 -40.41 29.09 3.38
C PHE A 507 -40.90 28.96 4.82
N GLU A 508 -41.87 28.09 5.05
CA GLU A 508 -42.39 27.84 6.39
C GLU A 508 -41.58 26.73 7.06
N GLU A 509 -41.41 26.80 8.38
CA GLU A 509 -40.54 25.87 9.10
C GLU A 509 -41.06 24.42 9.05
N TRP A 510 -42.38 24.24 9.00
CA TRP A 510 -43.00 22.91 8.88
C TRP A 510 -42.72 22.23 7.53
N ASP A 511 -42.35 22.98 6.49
CA ASP A 511 -41.95 22.40 5.20
C ASP A 511 -40.52 21.84 5.22
N LEU A 512 -39.74 22.13 6.28
CA LEU A 512 -38.33 21.77 6.39
C LEU A 512 -38.08 20.44 7.10
N THR A 513 -39.12 19.72 7.53
CA THR A 513 -38.96 18.48 8.32
C THR A 513 -38.04 17.47 7.63
N LEU A 514 -38.20 17.26 6.31
CA LEU A 514 -37.31 16.39 5.54
C LEU A 514 -35.88 16.95 5.46
N ASN A 515 -35.73 18.25 5.24
CA ASN A 515 -34.45 18.91 5.07
C ASN A 515 -33.61 18.82 6.36
N LYS A 516 -34.27 18.98 7.52
CA LYS A 516 -33.67 18.78 8.85
C LYS A 516 -33.10 17.37 8.97
N ILE A 517 -33.89 16.35 8.62
CA ILE A 517 -33.46 14.93 8.65
C ILE A 517 -32.26 14.71 7.71
N LEU A 518 -32.30 15.23 6.49
CA LEU A 518 -31.24 15.05 5.49
C LEU A 518 -29.92 15.75 5.87
N CYS A 519 -29.98 16.83 6.65
CA CYS A 519 -28.82 17.52 7.20
C CYS A 519 -28.37 16.96 8.56
N GLY A 520 -28.99 15.89 9.06
CA GLY A 520 -28.68 15.29 10.36
C GLY A 520 -29.09 16.15 11.56
N ALA A 521 -30.08 17.02 11.39
CA ALA A 521 -30.72 17.78 12.45
C ALA A 521 -31.95 17.04 13.01
N ALA A 522 -32.28 17.29 14.28
CA ALA A 522 -33.52 16.82 14.86
C ALA A 522 -34.73 17.56 14.25
N PRO A 523 -35.94 16.97 14.19
CA PRO A 523 -37.13 17.63 13.62
C PRO A 523 -37.49 18.97 14.29
N ASP A 524 -37.18 19.12 15.57
CA ASP A 524 -37.38 20.31 16.40
C ASP A 524 -36.20 21.31 16.33
N PHE A 525 -35.18 21.03 15.51
CA PHE A 525 -34.06 21.96 15.30
C PHE A 525 -34.56 23.28 14.71
N PRO A 526 -34.31 24.43 15.36
CA PRO A 526 -34.82 25.72 14.90
C PRO A 526 -34.13 26.14 13.60
N VAL A 527 -34.90 26.64 12.64
CA VAL A 527 -34.37 27.11 11.35
C VAL A 527 -35.06 28.41 10.95
N GLY A 528 -34.30 29.43 10.59
CA GLY A 528 -34.84 30.68 10.06
C GLY A 528 -35.61 30.45 8.76
N THR A 529 -36.78 31.06 8.62
CA THR A 529 -37.71 30.92 7.48
C THR A 529 -37.36 31.76 6.25
N LYS A 530 -36.18 32.39 6.27
CA LYS A 530 -35.67 33.23 5.19
C LYS A 530 -34.20 32.94 4.96
N ILE A 531 -33.81 32.80 3.69
CA ILE A 531 -32.42 32.70 3.26
C ILE A 531 -32.07 33.87 2.34
N GLU A 532 -30.91 34.48 2.56
CA GLU A 532 -30.29 35.40 1.61
C GLU A 532 -29.10 34.70 0.99
N LEU A 533 -29.16 34.39 -0.31
CA LEU A 533 -28.14 33.62 -1.01
C LEU A 533 -26.91 34.48 -1.33
N THR A 534 -25.73 33.88 -1.25
CA THR A 534 -24.51 34.46 -1.84
C THR A 534 -24.44 34.15 -3.33
N ASP A 535 -23.67 34.94 -4.10
CA ASP A 535 -23.45 34.70 -5.53
C ASP A 535 -22.94 33.26 -5.80
N GLU A 536 -22.09 32.73 -4.91
CA GLU A 536 -21.55 31.37 -5.00
C GLU A 536 -22.63 30.29 -4.75
N GLU A 537 -23.50 30.51 -3.76
CA GLU A 537 -24.61 29.59 -3.46
C GLU A 537 -25.67 29.59 -4.57
N GLU A 538 -26.00 30.76 -5.11
CA GLU A 538 -26.96 30.90 -6.21
C GLU A 538 -26.43 30.24 -7.51
N GLU A 539 -25.15 30.43 -7.83
CA GLU A 539 -24.53 29.77 -8.98
C GLU A 539 -24.52 28.24 -8.84
N LEU A 540 -24.25 27.72 -7.62
CA LEU A 540 -24.22 26.28 -7.37
C LEU A 540 -25.60 25.64 -7.30
N CYS A 541 -26.63 26.35 -6.84
CA CYS A 541 -28.00 25.83 -6.84
C CYS A 541 -28.63 25.80 -8.25
N ASN A 542 -28.16 26.66 -9.17
CA ASN A 542 -28.67 26.75 -10.54
C ASN A 542 -27.87 25.91 -11.57
N LYS A 543 -26.79 25.26 -11.13
CA LYS A 543 -25.97 24.33 -11.93
C LYS A 543 -26.50 22.91 -11.87
#